data_AF-M1PSI4-F1
#
_entry.id   AF-M1PSI4-F1
#
_cell.length_a   1.000
_cell.length_b   1.000
_cell.length_c   1.000
_cell.angle_alpha   90.00
_cell.angle_beta   90.00
_cell.angle_gamma   90.00
#
_symmetry.space_group_name_H-M   'P 1'
#
loop_
_entity.id
_entity.type
_entity.pdbx_description
1 polymer ?
#
loop_
_entity_poly.entity_id
_entity_poly.type
_entity_poly.pdbx_seq_one_letter_code
_entity_poly.pdbx_strand_id
1 'polypeptide(L)'
;MANAWKKEKPMRPLLLLFSATLVLVFIFFFLASRPSSNPSPPGLNPTIRTDLPIYPLPPFNCEECRQSHPVIANVVEGLSYPFIYSLADLGRLPEKPHKDIVRFLKGKPFRRPDISATIQGLLEKFKGEGRDNGLVVDVGANVGMASFAAAVMGFQVLAFEPVFENLQRICDGIYLNRVGDLVTV
;
A
#
# COMPACT_ATOMS: atom_id res chain seq x y z
N MET A 1 -48.96 37.69 52.98
CA MET A 1 -49.12 37.05 51.66
C MET A 1 -48.06 37.64 50.73
N ALA A 2 -47.01 36.89 50.41
CA ALA A 2 -45.89 37.34 49.59
C ALA A 2 -45.89 36.56 48.27
N ASN A 3 -46.08 37.25 47.15
CA ASN A 3 -46.03 36.66 45.83
C ASN A 3 -44.56 36.53 45.40
N ALA A 4 -44.10 35.29 45.22
CA ALA A 4 -42.78 34.96 44.73
C ALA A 4 -42.69 35.21 43.21
N TRP A 5 -42.01 36.29 42.81
CA TRP A 5 -41.71 36.59 41.42
C TRP A 5 -40.54 35.71 40.94
N LYS A 6 -40.84 34.66 40.16
CA LYS A 6 -39.80 33.84 39.50
C LYS A 6 -39.17 34.66 38.37
N LYS A 7 -37.88 34.98 38.51
CA LYS A 7 -37.06 35.60 37.44
C LYS A 7 -36.62 34.49 36.48
N GLU A 8 -37.14 34.47 35.27
CA GLU A 8 -36.61 33.61 34.20
C GLU A 8 -35.21 34.10 33.79
N LYS A 9 -34.24 33.17 33.74
CA LYS A 9 -32.87 33.47 33.30
C LYS A 9 -32.81 33.51 31.77
N PRO A 10 -32.08 34.44 31.16
CA PRO A 10 -31.98 34.53 29.70
C PRO A 10 -31.21 33.33 29.14
N MET A 11 -31.90 32.46 28.42
CA MET A 11 -31.38 31.25 27.74
C MET A 11 -30.56 31.57 26.48
N ARG A 12 -30.04 32.80 26.34
CA ARG A 12 -29.33 33.30 25.16
C ARG A 12 -27.88 32.81 24.97
N PRO A 13 -27.04 32.61 26.01
CA PRO A 13 -25.64 32.24 25.78
C PRO A 13 -25.49 30.79 25.31
N LEU A 14 -26.39 29.88 25.73
CA LEU A 14 -26.33 28.46 25.35
C LEU A 14 -26.72 28.24 23.88
N LEU A 15 -27.74 28.97 23.39
CA LEU A 15 -28.12 28.93 21.97
C LEU A 15 -27.02 29.50 21.06
N LEU A 16 -26.33 30.55 21.49
CA LEU A 16 -25.19 31.12 20.76
C LEU A 16 -24.03 30.13 20.69
N LEU A 17 -23.68 29.47 21.80
CA LEU A 17 -22.65 28.43 21.84
C LEU A 17 -23.00 27.25 20.93
N PHE A 18 -24.26 26.79 20.96
CA PHE A 18 -24.72 25.70 20.10
C PHE A 18 -24.62 26.07 18.61
N SER A 19 -25.03 27.30 18.25
CA SER A 19 -24.93 27.80 16.87
C SER A 19 -23.47 27.90 16.40
N ALA A 20 -22.56 28.36 17.26
CA ALA A 20 -21.14 28.46 16.95
C ALA A 20 -20.50 27.08 16.76
N THR A 21 -20.84 26.09 17.60
CA THR A 21 -20.34 24.71 17.43
C THR A 21 -20.81 24.09 16.13
N LEU A 22 -22.06 24.34 15.72
CA LEU A 22 -22.62 23.77 14.50
C LEU A 22 -21.98 24.36 13.24
N VAL A 23 -21.67 25.66 13.27
CA VAL A 23 -20.89 26.34 12.20
C VAL A 23 -19.47 25.80 12.11
N LEU A 24 -18.79 25.58 13.25
CA LEU A 24 -17.44 25.01 13.27
C LEU A 24 -17.40 23.58 12.72
N VAL A 25 -18.39 22.75 13.07
CA VAL A 25 -18.54 21.40 12.52
C VAL A 25 -18.78 21.46 11.01
N PHE A 26 -19.61 22.38 10.53
CA PHE A 26 -19.83 22.56 9.09
C PHE A 26 -18.57 23.00 8.35
N ILE A 27 -17.80 23.93 8.93
CA ILE A 27 -16.51 24.38 8.38
C ILE A 27 -15.52 23.21 8.34
N PHE A 28 -15.45 22.39 9.40
CA PHE A 28 -14.60 21.21 9.45
C PHE A 28 -14.95 20.22 8.34
N PHE A 29 -16.23 19.87 8.18
CA PHE A 29 -16.67 19.00 7.08
C PHE A 29 -16.42 19.64 5.72
N PHE A 30 -16.62 20.94 5.56
CA PHE A 30 -16.38 21.63 4.29
C PHE A 30 -14.88 21.65 3.90
N LEU A 31 -13.98 21.83 4.87
CA LEU A 31 -12.53 21.72 4.62
C LEU A 31 -12.09 20.27 4.39
N ALA A 32 -12.66 19.31 5.13
CA ALA A 32 -12.36 17.88 4.95
C ALA A 32 -12.92 17.31 3.64
N SER A 33 -14.01 17.88 3.13
CA SER A 33 -14.64 17.49 1.86
C SER A 33 -14.05 18.19 0.65
N ARG A 34 -13.04 19.07 0.82
CA ARG A 34 -12.31 19.55 -0.34
C ARG A 34 -11.70 18.34 -1.02
N PRO A 35 -12.06 18.05 -2.28
CA PRO A 35 -11.35 17.04 -3.02
C PRO A 35 -9.90 17.46 -3.00
N SER A 36 -9.03 16.62 -2.44
CA SER A 36 -7.60 16.73 -2.70
C SER A 36 -7.51 16.84 -4.22
N SER A 37 -7.05 17.99 -4.71
CA SER A 37 -6.50 18.05 -6.05
C SER A 37 -5.26 17.18 -6.00
N ASN A 38 -5.45 15.86 -6.01
CA ASN A 38 -4.40 14.94 -6.36
C ASN A 38 -3.99 15.41 -7.75
N PRO A 39 -2.77 15.95 -7.92
CA PRO A 39 -2.24 15.96 -9.26
C PRO A 39 -2.34 14.50 -9.71
N SER A 40 -2.94 14.28 -10.88
CA SER A 40 -2.82 13.02 -11.58
C SER A 40 -1.36 12.57 -11.44
N PRO A 41 -1.06 11.31 -11.08
CA PRO A 41 0.33 10.90 -10.97
C PRO A 41 0.98 11.29 -12.30
N PRO A 42 2.03 12.13 -12.31
CA PRO A 42 2.76 12.39 -13.54
C PRO A 42 3.18 11.00 -14.00
N GLY A 43 2.71 10.59 -15.19
CA GLY A 43 2.97 9.25 -15.71
C GLY A 43 4.43 8.92 -15.43
N LEU A 44 4.63 7.94 -14.53
CA LEU A 44 5.94 7.48 -14.10
C LEU A 44 6.54 6.77 -15.31
N ASN A 45 7.03 7.57 -16.26
CA ASN A 45 8.04 7.15 -17.19
C ASN A 45 9.36 7.49 -16.47
N PRO A 46 9.93 6.58 -15.67
CA PRO A 46 11.28 6.78 -15.16
C PRO A 46 12.14 6.94 -16.40
N THR A 47 12.54 8.18 -16.67
CA THR A 47 13.33 8.50 -17.86
C THR A 47 14.75 8.08 -17.53
N ILE A 48 15.00 6.77 -17.49
CA ILE A 48 16.34 6.22 -17.40
C ILE A 48 16.99 6.54 -18.75
N ARG A 49 17.73 7.65 -18.80
CA ARG A 49 18.58 7.99 -19.94
C ARG A 49 19.66 6.92 -20.02
N THR A 50 19.46 5.95 -20.91
CA THR A 50 20.51 5.04 -21.35
C THR A 50 20.81 5.38 -22.81
N ASP A 51 22.08 5.60 -23.15
CA ASP A 51 22.55 5.92 -24.51
C ASP A 51 22.52 4.70 -25.46
N LEU A 52 21.70 3.70 -25.15
CA LEU A 52 21.50 2.50 -25.96
C LEU A 52 20.32 2.74 -26.91
N PRO A 53 20.23 2.07 -28.08
CA PRO A 53 19.01 2.05 -28.87
C PRO A 53 17.91 1.35 -28.06
N ILE A 54 17.18 2.13 -27.26
CA ILE A 54 16.06 1.68 -26.44
C ILE A 54 14.91 1.39 -27.42
N TYR A 55 14.59 0.13 -27.64
CA TYR A 55 13.22 -0.23 -27.95
C TYR A 55 12.43 -0.05 -26.65
N PRO A 56 11.55 0.94 -26.52
CA PRO A 56 10.80 1.14 -25.29
C PRO A 56 9.85 -0.05 -25.14
N LEU A 57 10.24 -1.01 -24.28
CA LEU A 57 9.30 -2.01 -23.80
C LEU A 57 8.31 -1.25 -22.92
N PRO A 58 7.01 -1.18 -23.29
CA PRO A 58 6.04 -0.52 -22.46
C PRO A 58 5.92 -1.28 -21.12
N PRO A 59 5.71 -0.57 -20.00
CA PRO A 59 5.39 -1.23 -18.74
C PRO A 59 4.19 -2.16 -18.89
N PHE A 60 4.19 -3.24 -18.12
CA PHE A 60 3.08 -4.16 -18.05
C PHE A 60 1.87 -3.48 -17.40
N ASN A 61 0.73 -3.45 -18.11
CA ASN A 61 -0.47 -2.78 -17.63
C ASN A 61 -1.22 -3.64 -16.60
N CYS A 62 -0.96 -3.41 -15.32
CA CYS A 62 -1.62 -4.13 -14.23
C CYS A 62 -3.12 -3.85 -14.10
N GLU A 63 -3.64 -2.74 -14.62
CA GLU A 63 -5.09 -2.43 -14.59
C GLU A 63 -5.89 -3.31 -15.56
N GLU A 64 -5.24 -3.77 -16.63
CA GLU A 64 -5.84 -4.71 -17.60
C GLU A 64 -5.57 -6.18 -17.23
N CYS A 65 -4.75 -6.42 -16.20
CA CYS A 65 -4.39 -7.75 -15.77
C CYS A 65 -5.52 -8.40 -14.99
N ARG A 66 -6.06 -9.52 -15.52
CA ARG A 66 -6.99 -10.34 -14.75
C ARG A 66 -6.25 -11.02 -13.61
N GLN A 67 -6.84 -10.95 -12.41
CA GLN A 67 -6.39 -11.73 -11.26
C GLN A 67 -6.32 -13.22 -11.65
N SER A 68 -5.15 -13.82 -11.45
CA SER A 68 -4.92 -15.20 -11.89
C SER A 68 -5.69 -16.21 -11.01
N HIS A 69 -5.67 -16.00 -9.70
CA HIS A 69 -6.25 -16.89 -8.69
C HIS A 69 -6.63 -16.07 -7.45
N PRO A 70 -7.51 -16.58 -6.57
CA PRO A 70 -7.76 -15.93 -5.29
C PRO A 70 -6.47 -15.77 -4.49
N VAL A 71 -6.31 -14.60 -3.89
CA VAL A 71 -5.13 -14.18 -3.12
C VAL A 71 -5.50 -14.01 -1.65
N ILE A 72 -4.57 -14.32 -0.77
CA ILE A 72 -4.73 -14.22 0.69
C ILE A 72 -3.57 -13.38 1.23
N ALA A 73 -3.89 -12.39 2.04
CA ALA A 73 -2.91 -11.60 2.77
C ALA A 73 -2.89 -11.98 4.26
N ASN A 74 -1.71 -11.95 4.88
CA ASN A 74 -1.57 -12.15 6.32
C ASN A 74 -0.37 -11.36 6.88
N VAL A 75 -0.41 -11.08 8.17
CA VAL A 75 0.72 -10.47 8.89
C VAL A 75 1.94 -11.39 8.83
N VAL A 76 3.14 -10.81 8.83
CA VAL A 76 4.40 -11.53 8.77
C VAL A 76 5.12 -11.44 10.11
N GLU A 77 5.77 -12.53 10.52
CA GLU A 77 6.60 -12.54 11.73
C GLU A 77 7.66 -11.44 11.68
N GLY A 78 7.59 -10.50 12.63
CA GLY A 78 8.61 -9.47 12.83
C GLY A 78 8.62 -8.35 11.77
N LEU A 79 7.61 -8.25 10.91
CA LEU A 79 7.46 -7.13 9.97
C LEU A 79 6.15 -6.36 10.23
N SER A 80 6.18 -5.05 9.97
CA SER A 80 5.02 -4.16 10.15
C SER A 80 3.98 -4.27 9.04
N TYR A 81 4.33 -4.87 7.90
CA TYR A 81 3.48 -4.93 6.70
C TYR A 81 3.08 -6.37 6.36
N PRO A 82 1.83 -6.60 5.91
CA PRO A 82 1.33 -7.93 5.54
C PRO A 82 1.93 -8.37 4.20
N PHE A 83 2.02 -9.69 4.01
CA PHE A 83 2.45 -10.29 2.74
C PHE A 83 1.29 -11.05 2.10
N ILE A 84 1.40 -11.27 0.80
CA ILE A 84 0.35 -11.89 -0.01
C ILE A 84 0.85 -13.21 -0.56
N TYR A 85 -0.03 -14.21 -0.56
CA TYR A 85 0.14 -15.48 -1.25
C TYR A 85 -1.06 -15.70 -2.18
N SER A 86 -0.80 -16.24 -3.36
CA SER A 86 -1.84 -16.71 -4.27
C SER A 86 -2.24 -18.13 -3.91
N LEU A 87 -3.50 -18.52 -4.12
CA LEU A 87 -3.91 -19.93 -4.07
C LEU A 87 -3.17 -20.78 -5.11
N ALA A 88 -2.65 -20.19 -6.19
CA ALA A 88 -1.73 -20.90 -7.08
C ALA A 88 -0.46 -21.39 -6.36
N ASP A 89 -0.07 -20.70 -5.29
CA ASP A 89 1.09 -21.04 -4.46
C ASP A 89 0.74 -22.11 -3.43
N LEU A 90 -0.50 -22.63 -3.41
CA LEU A 90 -0.89 -23.80 -2.63
C LEU A 90 -0.07 -25.03 -3.01
N GLY A 91 0.46 -25.09 -4.23
CA GLY A 91 1.10 -26.29 -4.76
C GLY A 91 0.08 -27.26 -5.35
N ARG A 92 0.53 -28.44 -5.78
CA ARG A 92 -0.31 -29.45 -6.42
C ARG A 92 -0.80 -30.46 -5.39
N LEU A 93 -2.11 -30.65 -5.23
CA LEU A 93 -2.61 -31.77 -4.43
C LEU A 93 -2.22 -33.10 -5.11
N PRO A 94 -1.80 -34.14 -4.36
CA PRO A 94 -1.84 -34.30 -2.90
C PRO A 94 -0.57 -33.84 -2.15
N GLU A 95 0.33 -33.10 -2.79
CA GLU A 95 1.55 -32.61 -2.15
C GLU A 95 1.23 -31.68 -0.98
N LYS A 96 2.16 -31.56 -0.03
CA LYS A 96 1.98 -30.70 1.13
C LYS A 96 1.86 -29.24 0.66
N PRO A 97 0.80 -28.53 1.09
CA PRO A 97 0.64 -27.15 0.69
C PRO A 97 1.77 -26.26 1.22
N HIS A 98 1.97 -25.11 0.57
CA HIS A 98 3.01 -24.17 0.98
C HIS A 98 2.92 -23.83 2.47
N LYS A 99 4.08 -23.76 3.13
CA LYS A 99 4.18 -23.65 4.59
C LYS A 99 3.40 -22.46 5.13
N ASP A 100 3.40 -21.34 4.42
CA ASP A 100 2.68 -20.14 4.83
C ASP A 100 1.16 -20.27 4.75
N ILE A 101 0.64 -21.01 3.77
CA ILE A 101 -0.79 -21.33 3.71
C ILE A 101 -1.18 -22.23 4.89
N VAL A 102 -0.37 -23.25 5.19
CA VAL A 102 -0.59 -24.09 6.39
C VAL A 102 -0.59 -23.27 7.67
N ARG A 103 0.28 -22.25 7.77
CA ARG A 103 0.35 -21.36 8.93
C ARG A 103 -0.89 -20.46 9.01
N PHE A 104 -1.31 -19.86 7.90
CA PHE A 104 -2.53 -19.06 7.83
C PHE A 104 -3.76 -19.87 8.23
N LEU A 105 -3.93 -21.09 7.73
CA LEU A 105 -5.01 -21.99 8.13
C LEU A 105 -5.01 -22.33 9.63
N LYS A 106 -3.86 -22.19 10.29
CA LYS A 106 -3.68 -22.35 11.75
C LYS A 106 -3.77 -21.02 12.51
N GLY A 107 -4.17 -19.93 11.85
CA GLY A 107 -4.24 -18.59 12.44
C GLY A 107 -2.89 -17.98 12.80
N LYS A 108 -1.78 -18.49 12.23
CA LYS A 108 -0.43 -18.00 12.49
C LYS A 108 0.00 -16.98 11.43
N PRO A 109 0.82 -15.98 11.78
CA PRO A 109 1.47 -15.10 10.81
C PRO A 109 2.26 -15.91 9.77
N PHE A 110 2.43 -15.35 8.58
CA PHE A 110 3.39 -15.86 7.61
C PHE A 110 4.82 -15.77 8.14
N ARG A 111 5.68 -16.68 7.70
CA ARG A 111 7.10 -16.66 8.04
C ARG A 111 7.74 -15.43 7.39
N ARG A 112 8.67 -14.79 8.11
CA ARG A 112 9.53 -13.74 7.56
C ARG A 112 10.30 -14.24 6.33
N PRO A 113 10.11 -13.65 5.14
CA PRO A 113 10.91 -14.03 3.98
C PRO A 113 12.30 -13.41 4.09
N ASP A 114 13.33 -14.26 4.04
CA ASP A 114 14.71 -13.83 4.24
C ASP A 114 15.12 -12.78 3.22
N ILE A 115 14.63 -12.87 1.98
CA ILE A 115 14.92 -11.88 0.93
C ILE A 115 14.37 -10.48 1.26
N SER A 116 13.14 -10.41 1.79
CA SER A 116 12.53 -9.16 2.20
C SER A 116 13.23 -8.57 3.42
N ALA A 117 13.70 -9.42 4.34
CA ALA A 117 14.52 -9.00 5.47
C ALA A 117 15.84 -8.38 5.01
N THR A 118 16.53 -9.02 4.06
CA THR A 118 17.81 -8.57 3.53
C THR A 118 17.68 -7.24 2.80
N ILE A 119 16.70 -7.10 1.89
CA ILE A 119 16.54 -5.85 1.15
C ILE A 119 16.16 -4.69 2.08
N GLN A 120 15.30 -4.92 3.07
CA GLN A 120 14.95 -3.88 4.04
C GLN A 120 16.17 -3.40 4.82
N GLY A 121 16.99 -4.32 5.35
CA GLY A 121 18.21 -3.96 6.06
C GLY A 121 19.25 -3.25 5.20
N LEU A 122 19.31 -3.54 3.89
CA LEU A 122 20.15 -2.80 2.95
C LEU A 122 19.62 -1.38 2.71
N LEU A 123 18.33 -1.25 2.44
CA LEU A 123 17.70 0.03 2.15
C LEU A 123 17.68 0.96 3.37
N GLU A 124 17.54 0.43 4.59
CA GLU A 124 17.66 1.22 5.83
C GLU A 124 19.00 1.96 5.90
N LYS A 125 20.10 1.31 5.51
CA LYS A 125 21.42 1.96 5.45
C LYS A 125 21.43 3.11 4.45
N PHE A 126 20.86 2.90 3.27
CA PHE A 126 20.75 3.96 2.26
C PHE A 126 19.86 5.12 2.73
N LYS A 127 18.76 4.86 3.46
CA LYS A 127 17.98 5.95 4.08
C LYS A 127 18.81 6.72 5.09
N GLY A 128 19.61 6.04 5.91
CA GLY A 128 20.54 6.68 6.85
C GLY A 128 21.61 7.57 6.18
N GLU A 129 21.93 7.28 4.92
CA GLU A 129 22.82 8.08 4.07
C GLU A 129 22.08 9.22 3.32
N GLY A 130 20.78 9.42 3.57
CA GLY A 130 19.97 10.46 2.92
C GLY A 130 19.44 10.09 1.53
N ARG A 131 19.31 8.80 1.23
CA ARG A 131 18.81 8.26 -0.06
C ARG A 131 17.43 7.62 0.10
N ASP A 132 16.53 8.31 0.78
CA ASP A 132 15.24 7.81 1.27
C ASP A 132 14.14 7.64 0.20
N ASN A 133 14.34 8.16 -1.02
CA ASN A 133 13.42 8.06 -2.16
C ASN A 133 14.14 7.54 -3.43
N GLY A 134 15.09 6.61 -3.25
CA GLY A 134 15.87 6.05 -4.36
C GLY A 134 15.06 5.15 -5.30
N LEU A 135 15.68 4.80 -6.43
CA LEU A 135 15.18 3.79 -7.36
C LEU A 135 15.79 2.42 -7.05
N VAL A 136 14.96 1.40 -6.95
CA VAL A 136 15.34 -0.01 -6.82
C VAL A 136 14.97 -0.73 -8.12
N VAL A 137 15.92 -1.46 -8.69
CA VAL A 137 15.71 -2.27 -9.88
C VAL A 137 15.77 -3.74 -9.47
N ASP A 138 14.63 -4.43 -9.51
CA ASP A 138 14.45 -5.82 -9.10
C ASP A 138 14.38 -6.70 -10.36
N VAL A 139 15.50 -7.33 -10.72
CA VAL A 139 15.60 -8.17 -11.93
C VAL A 139 15.33 -9.62 -11.57
N GLY A 140 14.32 -10.23 -12.22
CA GLY A 140 13.80 -11.54 -11.82
C GLY A 140 12.94 -11.43 -10.56
N ALA A 141 12.04 -10.44 -10.55
CA ALA A 141 11.22 -10.09 -9.40
C ALA A 141 10.34 -11.25 -8.90
N ASN A 142 10.10 -12.27 -9.74
CA ASN A 142 9.28 -13.43 -9.44
C ASN A 142 7.89 -12.97 -8.96
N VAL A 143 7.51 -13.27 -7.73
CA VAL A 143 6.21 -12.82 -7.17
C VAL A 143 6.27 -11.46 -6.46
N GLY A 144 7.38 -10.72 -6.57
CA GLY A 144 7.53 -9.35 -6.09
C GLY A 144 7.95 -9.19 -4.62
N MET A 145 8.48 -10.23 -3.97
CA MET A 145 8.78 -10.20 -2.52
C MET A 145 9.79 -9.11 -2.11
N ALA A 146 10.81 -8.89 -2.93
CA ALA A 146 11.80 -7.83 -2.70
C ALA A 146 11.24 -6.47 -3.14
N SER A 147 10.62 -6.42 -4.32
CA SER A 147 9.90 -5.26 -4.83
C SER A 147 8.95 -4.63 -3.80
N PHE A 148 8.03 -5.40 -3.23
CA PHE A 148 7.07 -4.87 -2.25
C PHE A 148 7.74 -4.45 -0.95
N ALA A 149 8.77 -5.17 -0.51
CA ALA A 149 9.53 -4.79 0.68
C ALA A 149 10.26 -3.45 0.51
N ALA A 150 10.75 -3.14 -0.70
CA ALA A 150 11.31 -1.84 -1.04
C ALA A 150 10.24 -0.74 -1.15
N ALA A 151 9.11 -1.04 -1.81
CA ALA A 151 8.01 -0.10 -1.99
C ALA A 151 7.41 0.36 -0.65
N VAL A 152 7.18 -0.54 0.31
CA VAL A 152 6.67 -0.16 1.65
C VAL A 152 7.64 0.70 2.45
N MET A 153 8.92 0.74 2.07
CA MET A 153 9.92 1.65 2.65
C MET A 153 9.95 3.02 1.97
N GLY A 154 9.16 3.25 0.91
CA GLY A 154 9.06 4.50 0.17
C GLY A 154 9.97 4.61 -1.06
N PHE A 155 10.64 3.53 -1.46
CA PHE A 155 11.47 3.53 -2.67
C PHE A 155 10.62 3.34 -3.92
N GLN A 156 11.06 3.94 -5.02
CA GLN A 156 10.53 3.65 -6.36
C GLN A 156 11.12 2.33 -6.84
N VAL A 157 10.31 1.49 -7.49
CA VAL A 157 10.69 0.13 -7.88
C VAL A 157 10.41 -0.09 -9.36
N LEU A 158 11.40 -0.61 -10.08
CA LEU A 158 11.25 -1.22 -11.39
C LEU A 158 11.45 -2.73 -11.26
N ALA A 159 10.39 -3.50 -11.48
CA ALA A 159 10.38 -4.94 -11.34
C ALA A 159 10.38 -5.61 -12.72
N PHE A 160 11.43 -6.37 -13.05
CA PHE A 160 11.50 -7.10 -14.32
C PHE A 160 11.22 -8.58 -14.07
N GLU A 161 10.21 -9.13 -14.74
CA GLU A 161 9.85 -10.55 -14.62
C GLU A 161 9.39 -11.13 -15.97
N PRO A 162 10.04 -12.17 -16.50
CA PRO A 162 9.68 -12.73 -17.80
C PRO A 162 8.52 -13.75 -17.75
N VAL A 163 8.17 -14.31 -16.58
CA VAL A 163 7.10 -15.31 -16.46
C VAL A 163 5.76 -14.62 -16.29
N PHE A 164 4.84 -14.84 -17.23
CA PHE A 164 3.55 -14.15 -17.26
C PHE A 164 2.71 -14.38 -15.99
N GLU A 165 2.69 -15.61 -15.47
CA GLU A 165 1.97 -15.94 -14.24
C GLU A 165 2.56 -15.23 -13.01
N ASN A 166 3.85 -14.90 -13.05
CA ASN A 166 4.49 -14.12 -12.01
C ASN A 166 4.15 -12.63 -12.17
N LEU A 167 4.11 -12.09 -13.39
CA LEU A 167 3.61 -10.73 -13.67
C LEU A 167 2.19 -10.54 -13.11
N GLN A 168 1.29 -11.50 -13.31
CA GLN A 168 -0.06 -11.45 -12.74
C GLN A 168 -0.03 -11.37 -11.21
N ARG A 169 0.83 -12.16 -10.54
CA ARG A 169 0.99 -12.11 -9.08
C ARG A 169 1.58 -10.79 -8.59
N ILE A 170 2.52 -10.20 -9.34
CA ILE A 170 3.04 -8.88 -9.03
C ILE A 170 1.91 -7.84 -9.16
N CYS A 171 1.09 -7.88 -10.22
CA CYS A 171 -0.04 -6.96 -10.37
C CYS A 171 -1.08 -7.10 -9.25
N ASP A 172 -1.42 -8.34 -8.86
CA ASP A 172 -2.28 -8.60 -7.69
C ASP A 172 -1.67 -7.94 -6.43
N GLY A 173 -0.36 -8.12 -6.24
CA GLY A 173 0.39 -7.50 -5.13
C GLY A 173 0.39 -5.97 -5.17
N ILE A 174 0.55 -5.35 -6.33
CA ILE A 174 0.48 -3.89 -6.52
C ILE A 174 -0.88 -3.36 -6.08
N TYR A 175 -1.95 -3.99 -6.56
CA TYR A 175 -3.33 -3.59 -6.26
C TYR A 175 -3.64 -3.72 -4.77
N LEU A 176 -3.29 -4.85 -4.16
CA LEU A 176 -3.63 -5.16 -2.77
C LEU A 176 -2.80 -4.38 -1.75
N ASN A 177 -1.53 -4.13 -2.04
CA ASN A 177 -0.67 -3.29 -1.19
C ASN A 177 -0.87 -1.79 -1.44
N ARG A 178 -1.65 -1.41 -2.46
CA ARG A 178 -1.89 0.00 -2.85
C ARG A 178 -0.59 0.74 -3.16
N VAL A 179 0.32 0.10 -3.88
CA VAL A 179 1.67 0.61 -4.22
C VAL A 179 1.85 0.92 -5.71
N GLY A 180 0.75 1.16 -6.44
CA GLY A 180 0.80 1.46 -7.88
C GLY A 180 1.63 2.68 -8.25
N ASP A 181 1.72 3.66 -7.34
CA ASP A 181 2.53 4.87 -7.53
C ASP A 181 4.04 4.65 -7.26
N LEU A 182 4.41 3.47 -6.76
CA LEU A 182 5.79 3.13 -6.35
C LEU A 182 6.39 1.97 -7.14
N VAL A 183 5.57 1.12 -7.77
CA VAL A 183 6.05 -0.08 -8.46
C VAL A 183 5.61 -0.03 -9.92
N THR A 184 6.59 -0.08 -10.82
CA THR A 184 6.39 -0.28 -12.26
C THR A 184 6.96 -1.65 -12.64
N VAL A 185 6.24 -2.38 -13.48
CA VAL A 185 6.59 -3.73 -13.96
C VAL A 185 6.82 -3.71 -15.46
#